data_AF-A0A1F6AA06-F1
#
_entry.id   AF-A0A1F6AA06-F1
#
_cell.length_a   1.000
_cell.length_b   1.000
_cell.length_c   1.000
_cell.angle_alpha   90.00
_cell.angle_beta   90.00
_cell.angle_gamma   90.00
#
_symmetry.space_group_name_H-M   'P 1'
#
loop_
_entity.id
_entity.type
_entity.pdbx_description
1 polymer ?
#
loop_
_entity_poly.entity_id
_entity_poly.type
_entity_poly.pdbx_seq_one_letter_code
_entity_poly.pdbx_strand_id
1 'polypeptide(L)'
;MSYICDYCGKARIIGSNVSHAKNRTRRLFLPNLQKLKVLYQGQKKTVKFCSKCIKTLHKDLKIGPYKVIAYKKEEEKIKVKPALKSVHKKIEKVEEVEKVEEVVKKADEKQEKVKEKIRIEDIVGKKE
;
A
#
# COMPACT_ATOMS: atom_id res chain seq x y z
N MET A 1 23.10 -14.91 17.27
CA MET A 1 22.32 -13.86 16.56
C MET A 1 23.26 -12.79 16.02
N SER A 2 23.16 -12.39 14.76
CA SER A 2 23.95 -11.31 14.17
C SER A 2 23.43 -9.92 14.59
N TYR A 3 24.33 -9.03 15.02
CA TYR A 3 24.05 -7.60 15.32
C TYR A 3 24.24 -6.77 14.05
N ILE A 4 23.42 -7.05 13.02
CA ILE A 4 23.48 -6.38 11.73
C ILE A 4 22.12 -5.74 11.43
N CYS A 5 22.15 -4.52 10.89
CA CYS A 5 20.95 -3.85 10.39
C CYS A 5 20.57 -4.37 8.99
N ASP A 6 19.32 -4.79 8.81
CA ASP A 6 18.86 -5.41 7.55
C ASP A 6 18.77 -4.44 6.36
N TYR A 7 18.84 -3.13 6.61
CA TYR A 7 18.81 -2.10 5.56
C TYR A 7 20.20 -1.52 5.26
N CYS A 8 20.87 -0.96 6.26
CA CYS A 8 22.16 -0.28 6.06
C CYS A 8 23.39 -1.14 6.33
N GLY A 9 23.23 -2.40 6.75
CA GLY A 9 24.34 -3.31 7.00
C GLY A 9 25.23 -2.96 8.21
N LYS A 10 24.87 -1.96 9.02
CA LYS A 10 25.63 -1.59 10.23
C LYS A 10 25.83 -2.81 11.13
N ALA A 11 27.09 -3.16 11.36
CA ALA A 11 27.51 -4.26 12.20
C ALA A 11 28.15 -3.77 13.50
N ARG A 12 28.48 -4.72 14.40
CA ARG A 12 29.33 -4.46 15.56
C ARG A 12 30.70 -3.96 15.12
N ILE A 13 31.24 -2.98 15.83
CA ILE A 13 32.60 -2.46 15.61
C ILE A 13 33.43 -2.77 16.86
N ILE A 14 34.65 -3.25 16.66
CA ILE A 14 35.62 -3.47 17.73
C ILE A 14 36.42 -2.19 17.93
N GLY A 15 36.54 -1.73 19.18
CA GLY A 15 37.43 -0.62 19.49
C GLY A 15 37.93 -0.69 20.93
N SER A 16 38.38 0.45 21.47
CA SER A 16 38.91 0.53 22.83
C SER A 16 38.17 1.60 23.65
N ASN A 17 38.00 1.35 24.95
CA ASN A 17 37.75 2.41 25.91
C ASN A 17 39.12 2.99 26.30
N VAL A 18 39.23 4.31 26.32
CA VAL A 18 40.49 5.02 26.60
C VAL A 18 40.26 5.88 27.82
N SER A 19 40.98 5.61 28.91
CA SER A 19 40.93 6.46 30.11
C SER A 19 41.71 7.77 29.92
N HIS A 20 41.56 8.72 30.84
CA HIS A 20 42.39 9.94 30.87
C HIS A 20 43.89 9.61 30.90
N ALA A 21 44.29 8.52 31.58
CA ALA A 21 45.66 8.02 31.61
C ALA A 21 46.08 7.24 30.33
N LYS A 22 45.25 7.22 29.29
CA LYS A 22 45.44 6.47 28.03
C LYS A 22 45.51 4.95 28.18
N ASN A 23 44.99 4.40 29.28
CA ASN A 23 44.83 2.95 29.43
C ASN A 23 43.73 2.48 28.46
N ARG A 24 44.07 1.52 27.60
CA ARG A 24 43.16 1.01 26.56
C ARG A 24 42.61 -0.35 26.95
N THR A 25 41.28 -0.44 27.10
CA THR A 25 40.59 -1.73 27.29
C THR A 25 39.71 -2.03 26.08
N ARG A 26 39.68 -3.29 25.62
CA ARG A 26 38.86 -3.68 24.46
C ARG A 26 37.36 -3.52 24.78
N ARG A 27 36.60 -2.92 23.85
CA ARG A 27 35.13 -2.84 23.93
C ARG A 27 34.48 -3.09 22.57
N LEU A 28 33.23 -3.52 22.62
CA LEU A 28 32.38 -3.66 21.45
C LEU A 28 31.42 -2.47 21.35
N PHE A 29 31.34 -1.87 20.18
CA PHE A 29 30.33 -0.87 19.84
C PHE A 29 29.20 -1.57 19.10
N LEU A 30 28.09 -1.76 19.79
CA LEU A 30 26.90 -2.37 19.22
C LEU A 30 25.99 -1.28 18.61
N PRO A 31 25.48 -1.47 17.38
CA PRO A 31 24.44 -0.61 16.86
C PRO A 31 23.15 -0.77 17.69
N ASN A 32 22.42 0.33 17.92
CA ASN A 32 21.10 0.28 18.53
C ASN A 32 20.09 -0.26 17.51
N LEU A 33 19.95 -1.59 17.47
CA LEU A 33 19.03 -2.32 16.61
C LEU A 33 17.71 -2.58 17.34
N GLN A 34 16.59 -2.27 16.69
CA GLN A 34 15.26 -2.52 17.21
C GLN A 34 14.50 -3.43 16.24
N LYS A 35 13.70 -4.34 16.80
CA LYS A 35 12.82 -5.22 16.03
C LYS A 35 11.55 -4.46 15.65
N LEU A 36 11.15 -4.54 14.40
CA LEU A 36 9.98 -3.83 13.89
C LEU A 36 9.30 -4.62 12.78
N LYS A 37 7.98 -4.47 12.69
CA LYS A 37 7.16 -5.08 11.66
C LYS A 37 7.01 -4.10 10.50
N VAL A 38 7.41 -4.52 9.31
CA VAL A 38 7.35 -3.73 8.07
C VAL A 38 6.67 -4.53 6.98
N LEU A 39 6.17 -3.82 5.98
CA LEU A 39 5.78 -4.43 4.72
C LEU A 39 7.00 -4.48 3.82
N TYR A 40 7.38 -5.69 3.41
CA TYR A 40 8.41 -5.96 2.42
C TYR A 40 7.74 -6.66 1.24
N GLN A 41 7.74 -6.01 0.07
CA GLN A 41 7.11 -6.55 -1.15
C GLN A 41 5.66 -7.04 -0.92
N GLY A 42 4.88 -6.29 -0.14
CA GLY A 42 3.48 -6.62 0.18
C GLY A 42 3.28 -7.62 1.32
N GLN A 43 4.34 -8.29 1.79
CA GLN A 43 4.26 -9.22 2.92
C GLN A 43 4.72 -8.55 4.23
N LYS A 44 4.05 -8.87 5.34
CA LYS A 44 4.47 -8.43 6.68
C LYS A 44 5.69 -9.25 7.11
N LYS A 45 6.82 -8.59 7.34
CA LYS A 45 8.04 -9.20 7.87
C LYS A 45 8.52 -8.47 9.11
N THR A 46 9.12 -9.22 10.03
CA THR A 46 9.80 -8.66 11.19
C THR A 46 11.28 -8.50 10.85
N VAL A 47 11.79 -7.28 10.92
CA VAL A 47 13.19 -6.94 10.59
C VAL A 47 13.86 -6.22 11.76
N LYS A 48 15.18 -6.16 11.75
CA LYS A 48 16.00 -5.41 12.70
C LYS A 48 16.61 -4.21 12.00
N PHE A 49 16.18 -3.01 12.38
CA PHE A 49 16.82 -1.78 11.90
C PHE A 49 17.51 -1.01 13.00
N CYS A 50 18.55 -0.28 12.62
CA CYS A 50 19.19 0.68 13.51
C CYS A 50 18.28 1.90 13.72
N SER A 51 18.42 2.56 14.87
CA SER A 51 17.68 3.78 15.21
C SER A 51 17.71 4.86 14.12
N LYS A 52 18.83 5.02 13.40
CA LYS A 52 18.93 5.97 12.27
C LYS A 52 17.99 5.60 11.12
N CYS A 53 17.95 4.32 10.74
CA CYS A 53 17.05 3.84 9.69
C CYS A 53 15.58 3.90 10.12
N ILE A 54 15.30 3.68 11.40
CA ILE A 54 13.94 3.82 11.95
C ILE A 54 13.47 5.26 11.86
N LYS A 55 14.31 6.23 12.22
CA LYS A 55 13.99 7.65 12.07
C LYS A 55 13.68 8.02 10.62
N THR A 56 14.51 7.59 9.68
CA THR A 56 14.27 7.79 8.24
C THR A 56 12.97 7.11 7.79
N LEU A 57 12.74 5.88 8.23
CA LEU A 57 11.54 5.11 7.91
C LEU A 57 10.26 5.79 8.40
N HIS A 58 10.26 6.39 9.60
CA HIS A 58 9.11 7.15 10.10
C HIS A 58 8.93 8.50 9.38
N LYS A 59 10.02 9.16 8.99
CA LYS A 59 9.96 10.44 8.27
C LYS A 59 9.44 10.29 6.84
N ASP A 60 9.97 9.30 6.12
CA ASP A 60 9.70 9.12 4.69
C ASP A 60 8.61 8.07 4.43
N LEU A 61 8.09 7.41 5.48
CA LEU A 61 7.11 6.30 5.49
C LEU A 61 7.57 5.02 4.77
N LYS A 62 8.68 5.09 4.03
CA LYS A 62 9.32 4.00 3.29
C LYS A 62 10.83 4.14 3.37
N ILE A 63 11.53 3.02 3.34
CA ILE A 63 12.98 2.96 3.21
C ILE A 63 13.35 1.80 2.30
N GLY A 64 13.81 2.10 1.09
CA GLY A 64 14.01 1.10 0.03
C GLY A 64 12.75 0.22 -0.18
N PRO A 65 12.87 -1.12 -0.14
CA PRO A 65 11.74 -2.04 -0.32
C PRO A 65 10.83 -2.17 0.92
N TYR A 66 11.19 -1.54 2.04
CA TYR A 66 10.47 -1.64 3.30
C TYR A 66 9.53 -0.45 3.50
N LYS A 67 8.28 -0.71 3.88
CA LYS A 67 7.28 0.31 4.22
C LYS A 67 6.80 0.12 5.65
N VAL A 68 6.45 1.23 6.31
CA VAL A 68 5.81 1.16 7.64
C VAL A 68 4.44 0.52 7.49
N ILE A 69 4.09 -0.37 8.42
CA ILE A 69 2.69 -0.77 8.60
C ILE A 69 2.00 0.42 9.25
N ALA A 70 1.41 1.31 8.45
CA ALA A 70 0.48 2.28 8.98
C ALA A 70 -0.75 1.50 9.45
N TYR A 71 -0.86 1.25 10.75
CA TYR A 71 -2.18 1.02 11.32
C TYR A 71 -2.88 2.35 11.18
N LYS A 72 -3.89 2.44 10.31
CA LYS A 72 -4.82 3.56 10.34
C LYS A 72 -5.35 3.62 11.76
N LYS A 73 -4.82 4.53 12.59
CA LYS A 73 -5.60 5.06 13.68
C LYS A 73 -6.75 5.80 13.00
N GLU A 74 -7.97 5.59 13.46
CA GLU A 74 -9.17 6.28 12.97
C GLU A 74 -9.06 7.83 13.04
N GLU A 75 -7.96 8.35 13.61
CA GLU A 75 -7.63 9.77 13.81
C GLU A 75 -6.93 10.46 12.61
N GLU A 76 -6.66 9.80 11.47
CA GLU A 76 -6.14 10.47 10.25
C GLU A 76 -7.18 11.31 9.47
N LYS A 77 -8.25 11.76 10.13
CA LYS A 77 -9.01 12.95 9.72
C LYS A 77 -8.27 14.24 10.14
N ILE A 78 -7.01 14.44 9.73
CA ILE A 78 -6.32 15.73 9.91
C ILE A 78 -5.60 16.11 8.61
N LYS A 79 -6.29 16.95 7.82
CA LYS A 79 -5.77 17.93 6.86
C LYS A 79 -4.91 17.39 5.70
N VAL A 80 -5.57 16.82 4.69
CA VAL A 80 -5.07 16.87 3.31
C VAL A 80 -4.85 18.36 2.97
N LYS A 81 -3.61 18.76 2.65
CA LYS A 81 -3.36 20.10 2.10
C LYS A 81 -4.32 20.32 0.91
N PRO A 82 -5.01 21.46 0.81
CA PRO A 82 -6.16 21.69 -0.08
C PRO A 82 -5.83 21.78 -1.59
N ALA A 83 -4.76 21.13 -2.06
CA ALA A 83 -4.24 21.26 -3.42
C ALA A 83 -4.54 20.06 -4.35
N LEU A 84 -5.23 19.01 -3.90
CA LEU A 84 -5.63 17.88 -4.76
C LEU A 84 -7.09 17.96 -5.24
N LYS A 85 -7.66 19.17 -5.37
CA LYS A 85 -8.97 19.37 -6.01
C LYS A 85 -9.01 18.95 -7.49
N SER A 86 -7.86 18.81 -8.14
CA SER A 86 -7.76 18.35 -9.54
C SER A 86 -7.99 16.85 -9.73
N VAL A 87 -7.86 16.05 -8.67
CA VAL A 87 -8.09 14.59 -8.74
C VAL A 87 -9.59 14.26 -8.68
N HIS A 88 -10.41 15.09 -8.03
CA HIS A 88 -11.87 14.91 -8.00
C HIS A 88 -12.52 15.00 -9.39
N LYS A 89 -11.93 15.78 -10.32
CA LYS A 89 -12.40 15.86 -11.71
C LYS A 89 -12.22 14.56 -12.50
N LYS A 90 -11.34 13.66 -12.05
CA LYS A 90 -11.23 12.30 -12.62
C LYS A 90 -12.26 11.33 -12.04
N ILE A 91 -12.81 11.62 -10.86
CA ILE A 91 -13.82 10.79 -10.19
C ILE A 91 -15.21 11.06 -10.82
N GLU A 92 -15.51 12.29 -11.22
CA GLU A 92 -16.74 12.63 -11.98
C GLU A 92 -16.88 11.83 -13.29
N LYS A 93 -15.76 11.49 -13.94
CA LYS A 93 -15.78 10.65 -15.16
C LYS A 93 -16.10 9.18 -14.91
N VAL A 94 -15.97 8.70 -13.67
CA VAL A 94 -16.34 7.32 -13.30
C VAL A 94 -17.85 7.24 -13.03
N GLU A 95 -18.45 8.31 -12.51
CA GLU A 95 -19.91 8.41 -12.30
C GLU A 95 -20.71 8.44 -13.63
N GLU A 96 -20.09 8.87 -14.73
CA GLU A 96 -20.69 8.75 -16.07
C GLU A 96 -20.74 7.29 -16.56
N VAL A 97 -19.83 6.42 -16.11
CA VAL A 97 -19.80 4.99 -16.49
C VAL A 97 -20.92 4.21 -15.79
N GLU A 98 -21.24 4.53 -14.53
CA GLU A 98 -22.35 3.90 -13.81
C GLU A 98 -23.73 4.22 -14.45
N LYS A 99 -23.89 5.43 -15.01
CA LYS A 99 -25.11 5.79 -15.76
C LYS A 99 -25.23 5.05 -17.09
N VAL A 100 -24.11 4.69 -17.72
CA VAL A 100 -24.13 3.87 -18.96
C VAL A 100 -24.56 2.44 -18.65
N GLU A 101 -24.15 1.86 -17.52
CA GLU A 101 -24.57 0.51 -17.12
C GLU A 101 -26.09 0.41 -16.85
N GLU A 102 -26.71 1.44 -16.28
CA GLU A 102 -28.16 1.46 -16.09
C GLU A 102 -28.95 1.62 -17.40
N VAL A 103 -28.41 2.34 -18.39
CA VAL A 103 -29.04 2.50 -19.71
C VAL A 103 -28.92 1.20 -20.52
N VAL A 104 -27.80 0.48 -20.42
CA VAL A 104 -27.61 -0.82 -21.08
C VAL A 104 -28.57 -1.86 -20.52
N LYS A 105 -28.76 -1.93 -19.20
CA LYS A 105 -29.74 -2.84 -18.57
C LYS A 105 -31.18 -2.59 -19.01
N LYS A 106 -31.57 -1.32 -19.18
CA LYS A 106 -32.90 -0.94 -19.70
C LYS A 106 -33.07 -1.22 -21.20
N ALA A 107 -31.98 -1.29 -21.95
CA ALA A 107 -31.99 -1.67 -23.36
C ALA A 107 -32.15 -3.19 -23.52
N ASP A 108 -31.49 -3.98 -22.68
CA ASP A 108 -31.57 -5.46 -22.70
C ASP A 108 -32.97 -5.96 -22.32
N GLU A 109 -33.63 -5.37 -21.31
CA GLU A 109 -35.02 -5.68 -20.96
C GLU A 109 -36.03 -5.32 -22.08
N LYS A 110 -35.75 -4.28 -22.88
CA LYS A 110 -36.58 -3.95 -24.05
C LYS A 110 -36.37 -4.95 -25.19
N GLN A 111 -35.16 -5.46 -25.38
CA GLN A 111 -34.87 -6.46 -26.41
C GLN A 111 -35.49 -7.82 -26.09
N GLU A 112 -35.57 -8.23 -24.82
CA GLU A 112 -36.27 -9.46 -24.41
C GLU A 112 -37.79 -9.37 -24.61
N LYS A 113 -38.41 -8.23 -24.28
CA LYS A 113 -39.85 -7.99 -24.52
C LYS A 113 -40.22 -7.94 -26.01
N VAL A 114 -39.29 -7.53 -26.88
CA VAL A 114 -39.48 -7.56 -28.34
C VAL A 114 -39.32 -8.99 -28.88
N LYS A 115 -38.41 -9.79 -28.31
CA LYS A 115 -38.26 -11.23 -28.66
C LYS A 115 -39.46 -12.07 -28.23
N GLU A 116 -40.06 -11.82 -27.07
CA GLU A 116 -41.28 -12.54 -26.63
C GLU A 116 -42.53 -12.17 -27.47
N LYS A 117 -42.55 -10.99 -28.10
CA LYS A 117 -43.65 -10.55 -28.98
C LYS A 117 -43.58 -11.14 -30.40
N ILE A 118 -42.45 -11.69 -30.83
CA ILE A 118 -42.34 -12.40 -32.11
C ILE A 118 -42.43 -13.89 -31.81
N ARG A 119 -43.66 -14.41 -31.75
CA ARG A 119 -43.88 -15.86 -31.67
C ARG A 119 -43.46 -16.47 -32.99
N ILE A 120 -42.67 -17.55 -32.95
CA ILE A 120 -42.19 -18.29 -34.12
C ILE A 120 -43.38 -18.81 -34.99
N GLU A 121 -44.58 -18.90 -34.42
CA GLU A 121 -45.83 -19.26 -35.09
C GLU A 121 -46.36 -18.17 -36.05
N ASP A 122 -45.92 -16.91 -35.94
CA ASP A 122 -46.39 -15.80 -36.80
C ASP A 122 -45.50 -15.59 -38.05
N ILE A 123 -44.32 -16.23 -38.14
CA ILE A 123 -43.41 -16.10 -39.31
C ILE A 123 -43.57 -17.27 -40.30
N VAL A 124 -43.87 -18.47 -39.81
CA VAL A 124 -44.18 -19.60 -40.69
C VAL A 124 -45.69 -19.68 -40.82
N GLY A 125 -46.23 -18.91 -41.76
CA GLY A 125 -47.62 -19.04 -42.17
C GLY A 125 -47.96 -20.52 -42.38
N LYS A 126 -49.15 -20.92 -41.88
CA LYS A 126 -49.80 -22.21 -42.17
C LYS A 126 -49.43 -22.66 -43.57
N LYS A 127 -48.53 -23.64 -43.68
CA LYS A 127 -48.53 -24.52 -44.82
C LYS A 127 -49.54 -25.61 -44.51
N GLU A 128 -50.47 -25.71 -45.45
CA GLU A 128 -51.47 -26.78 -45.62
C GLU A 128 -50.90 -28.18 -45.36
#